data_AF-A0A831NRY8-F1
#
_entry.id   AF-A0A831NRY8-F1
#
_cell.length_a   1.000
_cell.length_b   1.000
_cell.length_c   1.000
_cell.angle_alpha   90.00
_cell.angle_beta   90.00
_cell.angle_gamma   90.00
#
_symmetry.space_group_name_H-M   'P 1'
#
loop_
_entity.id
_entity.type
_entity.pdbx_description
1 polymer ?
#
loop_
_entity_poly.entity_id
_entity_poly.type
_entity_poly.pdbx_seq_one_letter_code
_entity_poly.pdbx_strand_id
1 'polypeptide(L)'
;MAALLGVSNVFGPYTWTSYDSNLKGNPTSNKGKIEMNKRKHLEVPSDYIKRLIITPLLSGILLVNIIIITTFIMTDGAIGKVVTDYLLYAIAGVETLLIFFYLYFAVHACHRIAGPMRAVKKTLEQVGDGDLTATLHFRKGDFNPDLPGQFNVCVGNLRGKIATAKNLVERISENSLSDKQQAELISRLQSTLDDFKTEVESAPPPAPKKQTAPKQTGFTLVELLVVVTVVSVLAMIALPSYLNYHTRAKVSEALGVAGQIKKAIAETYLSLNDWPANTANAGLPAIGAHTQYVQSVTVEKIDDEHGKFTIALDINGLEGKTLVFTGKVKANGGMDWVCNGSLGDHDKGTLEEKFRPPICR
;
A
#
# COMPACT_ATOMS: atom_id res chain seq x y z
N MET A 1 -7.76 -12.52 -3.11
CA MET A 1 -7.58 -11.75 -1.85
C MET A 1 -8.26 -10.38 -1.88
N ALA A 2 -8.28 -9.64 -3.01
CA ALA A 2 -9.03 -8.38 -3.16
C ALA A 2 -10.58 -8.51 -2.99
N ALA A 3 -11.13 -9.70 -3.26
CA ALA A 3 -12.57 -9.99 -3.04
C ALA A 3 -12.93 -10.25 -1.56
N LEU A 4 -11.96 -10.56 -0.69
CA LEU A 4 -12.21 -10.86 0.73
C LEU A 4 -12.20 -9.61 1.63
N LEU A 5 -11.77 -8.45 1.12
CA LEU A 5 -11.67 -7.20 1.89
C LEU A 5 -12.66 -6.11 1.45
N GLY A 6 -13.59 -6.38 0.53
CA GLY A 6 -14.67 -5.43 0.19
C GLY A 6 -14.22 -4.08 -0.38
N VAL A 7 -13.02 -3.97 -0.95
CA VAL A 7 -12.42 -2.68 -1.40
C VAL A 7 -12.79 -2.33 -2.85
N SER A 8 -13.54 -3.17 -3.56
CA SER A 8 -13.84 -2.98 -5.00
C SER A 8 -14.63 -1.71 -5.33
N ASN A 9 -15.31 -1.10 -4.35
CA ASN A 9 -16.11 0.12 -4.55
C ASN A 9 -15.39 1.43 -4.21
N VAL A 10 -14.12 1.38 -3.78
CA VAL A 10 -13.39 2.63 -3.43
C VAL A 10 -12.93 3.40 -4.68
N PHE A 11 -12.82 2.75 -5.84
CA PHE A 11 -12.20 3.31 -7.05
C PHE A 11 -13.11 3.30 -8.31
N GLY A 12 -14.42 3.41 -8.16
CA GLY A 12 -15.35 3.58 -9.30
C GLY A 12 -15.28 4.98 -9.94
N PRO A 13 -15.68 5.13 -11.23
CA PRO A 13 -15.65 6.41 -11.94
C PRO A 13 -16.59 7.43 -11.28
N TYR A 14 -16.10 8.65 -11.13
CA TYR A 14 -16.80 9.77 -10.51
C TYR A 14 -18.09 10.12 -11.27
N THR A 15 -19.25 9.85 -10.67
CA THR A 15 -20.50 10.49 -11.06
C THR A 15 -20.84 11.53 -10.01
N TRP A 16 -20.59 12.80 -10.33
CA TRP A 16 -21.27 13.89 -9.64
C TRP A 16 -22.75 13.76 -9.99
N THR A 17 -23.58 13.28 -9.07
CA THR A 17 -25.02 13.41 -9.22
C THR A 17 -25.32 14.90 -9.15
N SER A 18 -25.56 15.49 -10.32
CA SER A 18 -26.07 16.85 -10.46
C SER A 18 -27.28 17.03 -9.56
N TYR A 19 -27.30 18.14 -8.83
CA TYR A 19 -28.46 18.66 -8.13
C TYR A 19 -29.70 18.58 -9.05
N ASP A 20 -30.67 17.75 -8.70
CA ASP A 20 -31.91 17.58 -9.46
C ASP A 20 -32.72 18.87 -9.35
N SER A 21 -32.84 19.59 -10.47
CA SER A 21 -33.55 20.86 -10.58
C SER A 21 -35.07 20.68 -10.80
N ASN A 22 -35.62 19.48 -10.64
CA ASN A 22 -37.05 19.21 -10.85
C ASN A 22 -37.93 19.39 -9.60
N LEU A 23 -37.73 20.47 -8.83
CA LEU A 23 -38.81 21.02 -8.01
C LEU A 23 -39.55 22.12 -8.80
N LYS A 24 -40.24 21.72 -9.87
CA LYS A 24 -41.30 22.52 -10.47
C LYS A 24 -42.53 22.47 -9.55
N GLY A 25 -42.55 23.38 -8.57
CA GLY A 25 -43.73 23.73 -7.80
C GLY A 25 -44.11 25.18 -8.09
N ASN A 26 -45.12 25.37 -8.93
CA ASN A 26 -45.77 26.66 -9.21
C ASN A 26 -46.12 27.39 -7.90
N PRO A 27 -45.75 28.66 -7.66
CA PRO A 27 -46.16 29.37 -6.46
C PRO A 27 -47.59 29.89 -6.65
N THR A 28 -48.58 29.03 -6.40
CA THR A 28 -49.93 29.51 -6.12
C THR A 28 -49.92 30.19 -4.75
N SER A 29 -50.19 31.49 -4.78
CA SER A 29 -50.58 32.34 -3.66
C SER A 29 -51.43 31.58 -2.63
N ASN A 30 -50.87 31.31 -1.45
CA ASN A 30 -51.66 31.29 -0.22
C ASN A 30 -50.79 31.50 1.01
N LYS A 31 -51.28 32.33 1.93
CA LYS A 31 -50.67 32.62 3.23
C LYS A 31 -50.58 31.32 4.04
N GLY A 32 -49.37 30.90 4.42
CA GLY A 32 -49.20 29.76 5.31
C GLY A 32 -47.80 29.18 5.30
N LYS A 33 -46.95 29.68 6.21
CA LYS A 33 -45.89 28.94 6.90
C LYS A 33 -45.11 27.92 6.03
N ILE A 34 -44.05 28.40 5.38
CA ILE A 34 -43.01 27.53 4.83
C ILE A 34 -42.28 26.90 6.03
N GLU A 35 -42.69 25.70 6.44
CA GLU A 35 -41.89 24.90 7.37
C GLU A 35 -40.62 24.46 6.63
N MET A 36 -39.55 25.25 6.79
CA MET A 36 -38.23 24.84 6.37
C MET A 36 -37.78 23.66 7.23
N ASN A 37 -37.73 22.49 6.60
CA ASN A 37 -37.30 21.23 7.20
C ASN A 37 -35.91 21.38 7.85
N LYS A 38 -35.90 21.45 9.19
CA LYS A 38 -34.71 21.58 10.03
C LYS A 38 -33.91 20.27 10.01
N ARG A 39 -32.96 20.17 9.09
CA ARG A 39 -31.61 19.55 9.24
C ARG A 39 -31.05 19.20 7.86
N LYS A 40 -30.47 20.18 7.15
CA LYS A 40 -29.45 19.86 6.14
C LYS A 40 -28.13 19.72 6.88
N HIS A 41 -27.77 18.48 7.23
CA HIS A 41 -26.41 18.18 7.66
C HIS A 41 -25.46 18.60 6.53
N LEU A 42 -24.37 19.29 6.86
CA LEU A 42 -23.32 19.55 5.89
C LEU A 42 -22.63 18.19 5.66
N GLU A 43 -23.15 17.41 4.72
CA GLU A 43 -22.56 16.15 4.34
C GLU A 43 -21.29 16.46 3.55
N VAL A 44 -20.17 16.56 4.26
CA VAL A 44 -18.88 16.29 3.62
C VAL A 44 -19.03 14.88 3.05
N PRO A 45 -18.88 14.69 1.72
CA PRO A 45 -19.14 13.41 1.09
C PRO A 45 -18.32 12.35 1.84
N SER A 46 -19.00 11.33 2.37
CA SER A 46 -18.37 10.34 3.24
C SER A 46 -17.17 9.68 2.56
N ASP A 47 -17.16 9.67 1.23
CA ASP A 47 -16.09 9.17 0.39
C ASP A 47 -14.81 10.01 0.46
N TYR A 48 -14.92 11.32 0.68
CA TYR A 48 -13.74 12.18 0.87
C TYR A 48 -13.07 11.89 2.22
N ILE A 49 -13.86 11.76 3.29
CA ILE A 49 -13.35 11.44 4.63
C ILE A 49 -12.76 10.02 4.66
N LYS A 50 -13.46 9.04 4.05
CA LYS A 50 -12.96 7.68 3.88
C LYS A 50 -11.65 7.67 3.10
N ARG A 51 -11.53 8.39 1.98
CA ARG A 51 -10.28 8.46 1.20
C ARG A 51 -9.17 9.18 1.92
N LEU A 52 -9.48 10.23 2.69
CA LEU A 52 -8.50 10.98 3.48
C LEU A 52 -7.86 10.08 4.54
N ILE A 53 -8.63 9.21 5.19
CA ILE A 53 -8.15 8.33 6.28
C ILE A 53 -7.62 7.00 5.74
N ILE A 54 -8.34 6.34 4.85
CA ILE A 54 -8.03 4.97 4.41
C ILE A 54 -6.78 4.93 3.53
N THR A 55 -6.63 5.86 2.58
CA THR A 55 -5.51 5.85 1.62
C THR A 55 -4.14 5.86 2.30
N PRO A 56 -3.87 6.79 3.23
CA PRO A 56 -2.59 6.81 3.94
C PRO A 56 -2.39 5.67 4.93
N LEU A 57 -3.47 5.19 5.56
CA LEU A 57 -3.41 4.04 6.47
C LEU A 57 -3.03 2.76 5.70
N LEU A 58 -3.62 2.58 4.51
CA LEU A 58 -3.28 1.49 3.60
C LEU A 58 -1.87 1.64 3.02
N SER A 59 -1.44 2.86 2.69
CA SER A 59 -0.06 3.09 2.20
C SER A 59 0.99 2.84 3.28
N GLY A 60 0.71 3.18 4.54
CA GLY A 60 1.57 2.88 5.68
C GLY A 60 1.77 1.38 5.82
N ILE A 61 0.66 0.63 5.92
CA ILE A 61 0.66 -0.84 6.00
C ILE A 61 1.45 -1.48 4.84
N LEU A 62 1.33 -0.95 3.62
CA LEU A 62 2.03 -1.48 2.46
C LEU A 62 3.55 -1.26 2.54
N LEU A 63 3.96 -0.08 2.98
CA LEU A 63 5.37 0.29 3.13
C LEU A 63 6.08 -0.59 4.17
N VAL A 64 5.41 -0.88 5.30
CA VAL A 64 5.94 -1.81 6.31
C VAL A 64 6.18 -3.18 5.75
N ASN A 65 5.17 -3.71 5.05
CA ASN A 65 5.23 -5.06 4.54
C ASN A 65 6.39 -5.18 3.55
N ILE A 66 6.62 -4.16 2.72
CA ILE A 66 7.78 -4.10 1.84
C ILE A 66 9.09 -4.11 2.64
N ILE A 67 9.20 -3.28 3.68
CA ILE A 67 10.41 -3.20 4.52
C ILE A 67 10.69 -4.56 5.18
N ILE A 68 9.70 -5.16 5.86
CA ILE A 68 9.84 -6.47 6.53
C ILE A 68 10.31 -7.54 5.55
N ILE A 69 9.71 -7.61 4.35
CA ILE A 69 10.12 -8.55 3.31
C ILE A 69 11.58 -8.30 2.89
N THR A 70 11.94 -7.05 2.61
CA THR A 70 13.30 -6.73 2.17
C THR A 70 14.33 -7.05 3.24
N THR A 71 14.04 -6.80 4.51
CA THR A 71 14.95 -7.14 5.60
C THR A 71 15.05 -8.65 5.80
N PHE A 72 13.95 -9.38 5.64
CA PHE A 72 13.94 -10.84 5.72
C PHE A 72 14.79 -11.47 4.60
N ILE A 73 14.69 -10.95 3.38
CA ILE A 73 15.46 -11.45 2.21
C ILE A 73 16.96 -11.15 2.35
N MET A 74 17.32 -9.99 2.91
CA MET A 74 18.72 -9.56 2.99
C MET A 74 19.52 -10.22 4.13
N THR A 75 18.87 -10.94 5.06
CA THR A 75 19.52 -11.41 6.30
C THR A 75 19.48 -12.94 6.44
N ASP A 76 20.08 -13.68 5.50
CA ASP A 76 20.28 -15.13 5.63
C ASP A 76 21.54 -15.44 6.46
N GLY A 77 21.36 -16.01 7.66
CA GLY A 77 22.44 -16.50 8.54
C GLY A 77 22.02 -16.69 10.01
N ALA A 78 22.85 -17.36 10.82
CA ALA A 78 22.57 -17.60 12.25
C ALA A 78 22.58 -16.30 13.10
N ILE A 79 23.32 -15.29 12.66
CA ILE A 79 23.27 -13.91 13.18
C ILE A 79 21.96 -13.21 12.75
N GLY A 80 21.40 -13.64 11.62
CA GLY A 80 20.12 -13.21 11.08
C GLY A 80 19.03 -13.34 12.13
N LYS A 81 18.71 -14.54 12.62
CA LYS A 81 17.57 -14.74 13.56
C LYS A 81 17.52 -13.78 14.76
N VAL A 82 18.63 -13.58 15.46
CA VAL A 82 18.68 -12.70 16.64
C VAL A 82 18.52 -11.24 16.23
N VAL A 83 19.22 -10.82 15.16
CA VAL A 83 19.08 -9.47 14.60
C VAL A 83 17.67 -9.26 14.05
N THR A 84 17.07 -10.26 13.40
CA THR A 84 15.72 -10.20 12.81
C THR A 84 14.67 -10.02 13.91
N ASP A 85 14.78 -10.70 15.05
CA ASP A 85 13.80 -10.54 16.13
C ASP A 85 13.86 -9.14 16.76
N TYR A 86 15.05 -8.63 17.09
CA TYR A 86 15.18 -7.26 17.64
C TYR A 86 14.78 -6.19 16.62
N LEU A 87 15.16 -6.37 15.35
CA LEU A 87 14.82 -5.44 14.28
C LEU A 87 13.31 -5.48 13.98
N LEU A 88 12.66 -6.65 14.10
CA LEU A 88 11.21 -6.79 13.92
C LEU A 88 10.44 -6.02 14.99
N TYR A 89 10.85 -6.11 16.27
CA TYR A 89 10.24 -5.31 17.33
C TYR A 89 10.49 -3.81 17.14
N ALA A 90 11.68 -3.41 16.68
CA ALA A 90 11.99 -2.01 16.38
C ALA A 90 11.13 -1.46 15.23
N ILE A 91 10.96 -2.23 14.14
CA ILE A 91 10.10 -1.89 13.01
C ILE A 91 8.63 -1.79 13.46
N ALA A 92 8.14 -2.77 14.22
CA ALA A 92 6.79 -2.74 14.77
C ALA A 92 6.55 -1.54 15.71
N GLY A 93 7.57 -1.13 16.46
CA GLY A 93 7.53 0.06 17.30
C GLY A 93 7.42 1.35 16.48
N VAL A 94 8.25 1.50 15.44
CA VAL A 94 8.20 2.64 14.52
C VAL A 94 6.84 2.74 13.82
N GLU A 95 6.27 1.60 13.43
CA GLU A 95 4.94 1.53 12.82
C GLU A 95 3.83 2.01 13.73
N THR A 96 3.84 1.53 14.97
CA THR A 96 2.84 1.94 15.95
C THR A 96 2.88 3.45 16.11
N LEU A 97 4.08 4.04 16.19
CA LEU A 97 4.27 5.49 16.24
C LEU A 97 3.79 6.22 14.97
N LEU A 98 4.05 5.68 13.77
CA LEU A 98 3.57 6.25 12.52
C LEU A 98 2.04 6.24 12.41
N ILE A 99 1.38 5.15 12.82
CA ILE A 99 -0.08 5.05 12.86
C ILE A 99 -0.65 6.07 13.84
N PHE A 100 -0.09 6.19 15.05
CA PHE A 100 -0.52 7.18 16.03
C PHE A 100 -0.30 8.61 15.54
N PHE A 101 0.85 8.90 14.92
CA PHE A 101 1.14 10.20 14.32
C PHE A 101 0.14 10.54 13.21
N TYR A 102 -0.18 9.56 12.36
CA TYR A 102 -1.13 9.74 11.28
C TYR A 102 -2.56 9.97 11.79
N LEU A 103 -3.02 9.18 12.76
CA LEU A 103 -4.31 9.38 13.42
C LEU A 103 -4.39 10.76 14.09
N TYR A 104 -3.32 11.16 14.77
CA TYR A 104 -3.21 12.48 15.37
C TYR A 104 -3.35 13.58 14.30
N PHE A 105 -2.60 13.49 13.20
CA PHE A 105 -2.67 14.47 12.11
C PHE A 105 -4.06 14.48 11.44
N ALA A 106 -4.66 13.32 11.20
CA ALA A 106 -5.98 13.21 10.58
C ALA A 106 -7.06 13.88 11.45
N VAL A 107 -7.06 13.61 12.77
CA VAL A 107 -7.97 14.26 13.72
C VAL A 107 -7.72 15.78 13.76
N HIS A 108 -6.46 16.20 13.81
CA HIS A 108 -6.10 17.61 13.87
C HIS A 108 -6.48 18.37 12.60
N ALA A 109 -6.23 17.79 11.43
CA ALA A 109 -6.60 18.36 10.13
C ALA A 109 -8.12 18.48 9.99
N CYS A 110 -8.88 17.46 10.39
CA CYS A 110 -10.35 17.51 10.39
C CYS A 110 -10.88 18.62 11.30
N HIS A 111 -10.29 18.81 12.48
CA HIS A 111 -10.70 19.85 13.42
C HIS A 111 -10.49 21.27 12.85
N ARG A 112 -9.36 21.52 12.15
CA ARG A 112 -9.08 22.84 11.52
C ARG A 112 -10.04 23.19 10.38
N ILE A 113 -10.72 22.22 9.78
CA ILE A 113 -11.63 22.43 8.64
C ILE A 113 -13.10 22.50 9.11
N ALA A 114 -13.50 21.68 10.07
CA ALA A 114 -14.91 21.54 10.46
C ALA A 114 -15.52 22.82 11.06
N GLY A 115 -14.77 23.54 11.90
CA GLY A 115 -15.23 24.79 12.52
C GLY A 115 -15.55 25.88 11.49
N PRO A 116 -14.60 26.26 10.62
CA PRO A 116 -14.79 27.27 9.58
C PRO A 116 -15.94 26.94 8.63
N MET A 117 -16.05 25.68 8.19
CA MET A 117 -17.14 25.26 7.30
C MET A 117 -18.51 25.40 7.93
N ARG A 118 -18.64 25.14 9.23
CA ARG A 118 -19.89 25.37 9.96
C ARG A 118 -20.23 26.85 10.05
N ALA A 119 -19.24 27.71 10.26
CA ALA A 119 -19.43 29.17 10.28
C ALA A 119 -19.90 29.68 8.91
N VAL A 120 -19.21 29.29 7.83
CA VAL A 120 -19.58 29.63 6.45
C VAL A 120 -21.02 29.23 6.16
N LYS A 121 -21.40 27.99 6.47
CA LYS A 121 -22.76 27.50 6.27
C LYS A 121 -23.80 28.35 7.01
N LYS A 122 -23.57 28.61 8.29
CA LYS A 122 -24.50 29.40 9.12
C LYS A 122 -24.66 30.81 8.58
N THR A 123 -23.57 31.46 8.17
CA THR A 123 -23.61 32.82 7.61
C THR A 123 -24.29 32.83 6.23
N LEU A 124 -24.06 31.82 5.39
CA LEU A 124 -24.77 31.67 4.11
C LEU A 124 -26.27 31.45 4.30
N GLU A 125 -26.68 30.67 5.30
CA GLU A 125 -28.09 30.48 5.65
C GLU A 125 -28.71 31.83 6.06
N GLN A 126 -28.05 32.63 6.91
CA GLN A 126 -28.52 33.96 7.30
C GLN A 126 -28.65 34.93 6.12
N VAL A 127 -27.64 34.99 5.24
CA VAL A 127 -27.66 35.82 4.03
C VAL A 127 -28.76 35.35 3.07
N GLY A 128 -28.97 34.04 2.95
CA GLY A 128 -30.04 33.45 2.15
C GLY A 128 -31.45 33.75 2.69
N ASP A 129 -31.59 33.84 4.01
CA ASP A 129 -32.83 34.25 4.69
C ASP A 129 -33.09 35.77 4.62
N GLY A 130 -32.17 36.53 4.00
CA GLY A 130 -32.30 37.98 3.77
C GLY A 130 -31.59 38.87 4.80
N ASP A 131 -30.89 38.29 5.79
CA ASP A 131 -30.07 39.05 6.73
C ASP A 131 -28.68 39.35 6.14
N LEU A 132 -28.58 40.48 5.45
CA LEU A 132 -27.32 40.97 4.86
C LEU A 132 -26.41 41.68 5.85
N THR A 133 -26.74 41.68 7.15
CA THR A 133 -25.86 42.22 8.20
C THR A 133 -24.95 41.15 8.79
N ALA A 134 -25.20 39.88 8.46
CA ALA A 134 -24.37 38.76 8.88
C ALA A 134 -22.93 38.91 8.37
N THR A 135 -21.98 38.74 9.28
CA THR A 135 -20.54 38.80 8.97
C THR A 135 -19.90 37.45 9.23
N LEU A 136 -19.05 37.02 8.31
CA LEU A 136 -18.22 35.83 8.45
C LEU A 136 -16.93 36.23 9.17
N HIS A 137 -16.57 35.50 10.22
CA HIS A 137 -15.30 35.67 10.91
C HIS A 137 -14.71 34.30 11.25
N PHE A 138 -13.41 34.14 11.03
CA PHE A 138 -12.66 32.95 11.37
C PHE A 138 -11.71 33.21 12.53
N ARG A 139 -11.44 32.16 13.31
CA ARG A 139 -10.46 32.21 14.39
C ARG A 139 -9.04 32.22 13.82
N LYS A 140 -8.10 32.80 14.57
CA LYS A 140 -6.67 32.78 14.21
C LYS A 140 -6.18 31.32 14.11
N GLY A 141 -5.75 30.92 12.91
CA GLY A 141 -5.30 29.54 12.64
C GLY A 141 -6.33 28.66 11.92
N ASP A 142 -7.46 29.19 11.47
CA ASP A 142 -8.42 28.45 10.65
C ASP A 142 -7.97 28.28 9.18
N PHE A 143 -8.59 27.34 8.46
CA PHE A 143 -8.31 27.10 7.04
C PHE A 143 -8.75 28.30 6.18
N ASN A 144 -7.84 28.81 5.34
CA ASN A 144 -8.03 29.95 4.44
C ASN A 144 -8.41 31.27 5.16
N PRO A 145 -7.44 32.02 5.70
CA PRO A 145 -7.69 33.23 6.48
C PRO A 145 -8.28 34.39 5.67
N ASP A 146 -8.16 34.37 4.34
CA ASP A 146 -8.60 35.48 3.48
C ASP A 146 -10.09 35.38 3.09
N LEU A 147 -10.67 34.18 3.19
CA LEU A 147 -12.05 33.89 2.79
C LEU A 147 -13.10 34.78 3.50
N PRO A 148 -13.03 35.02 4.82
CA PRO A 148 -13.98 35.91 5.51
C PRO A 148 -13.97 37.34 4.97
N GLY A 149 -12.78 37.87 4.63
CA GLY A 149 -12.65 39.21 4.08
C GLY A 149 -13.35 39.33 2.72
N GLN A 150 -13.08 38.39 1.82
CA GLN A 150 -13.72 38.36 0.49
C GLN A 150 -15.24 38.20 0.59
N PHE A 151 -15.70 37.31 1.49
CA PHE A 151 -17.12 37.08 1.72
C PHE A 151 -17.83 38.33 2.26
N ASN A 152 -17.26 38.99 3.27
CA ASN A 152 -17.85 40.19 3.89
C ASN A 152 -17.90 41.37 2.91
N VAL A 153 -16.88 41.54 2.06
CA VAL A 153 -16.90 42.56 0.99
C VAL A 153 -18.01 42.26 -0.02
N CYS A 154 -18.18 41.00 -0.42
CA CYS A 154 -19.24 40.58 -1.32
C CYS A 154 -20.65 40.88 -0.74
N VAL A 155 -20.92 40.44 0.49
CA VAL A 155 -22.20 40.70 1.18
C VAL A 155 -22.40 42.21 1.42
N GLY A 156 -21.32 42.95 1.71
CA GLY A 156 -21.35 44.40 1.87
C GLY A 156 -21.78 45.13 0.60
N ASN A 157 -21.25 44.72 -0.56
CA ASN A 157 -21.63 45.27 -1.86
C ASN A 157 -23.10 44.96 -2.18
N LEU A 158 -23.54 43.73 -1.90
CA LEU A 158 -24.93 43.30 -2.07
C LEU A 158 -25.88 44.14 -1.21
N ARG A 159 -25.54 44.34 0.08
CA ARG A 159 -26.27 45.19 1.01
C ARG A 159 -26.36 46.63 0.51
N GLY A 160 -25.27 47.17 -0.02
CA GLY A 160 -25.23 48.53 -0.60
C GLY A 160 -26.21 48.69 -1.76
N LYS A 161 -26.20 47.75 -2.71
CA LYS A 161 -27.14 47.77 -3.85
C LYS A 161 -28.61 47.69 -3.41
N ILE A 162 -28.92 46.82 -2.45
CA ILE A 162 -30.29 46.66 -1.92
C ILE A 162 -30.74 47.90 -1.12
N ALA A 163 -29.85 48.52 -0.36
CA ALA A 163 -30.15 49.76 0.35
C ALA A 163 -30.49 50.92 -0.61
N THR A 164 -29.74 51.05 -1.71
CA THR A 164 -30.03 52.03 -2.78
C THR A 164 -31.40 51.79 -3.40
N ALA A 165 -31.71 50.54 -3.75
CA ALA A 165 -33.02 50.18 -4.30
C ALA A 165 -34.16 50.49 -3.31
N LYS A 166 -33.99 50.16 -2.03
CA LYS A 166 -34.99 50.45 -0.98
C LYS A 166 -35.24 51.95 -0.81
N ASN A 167 -34.17 52.76 -0.80
CA ASN A 167 -34.29 54.22 -0.70
C ASN A 167 -35.04 54.82 -1.91
N LEU A 168 -34.76 54.33 -3.13
CA LEU A 168 -35.48 54.76 -4.33
C LEU A 168 -36.98 54.44 -4.24
N VAL A 169 -37.35 53.25 -3.76
CA VAL A 169 -38.76 52.86 -3.56
C VAL A 169 -39.44 53.73 -2.50
N GLU A 170 -38.77 54.00 -1.38
CA GLU A 170 -39.30 54.84 -0.31
C GLU A 170 -39.60 56.26 -0.82
N ARG A 171 -38.67 56.85 -1.57
CA ARG A 171 -38.84 58.16 -2.22
C ARG A 171 -40.01 58.17 -3.21
N ILE A 172 -40.20 57.10 -3.99
CA ILE A 172 -41.34 56.98 -4.93
C ILE A 172 -42.68 56.92 -4.18
N SER A 173 -42.71 56.42 -2.94
CA SER A 173 -43.94 56.29 -2.14
C SER A 173 -44.37 57.58 -1.44
N GLU A 174 -43.54 58.62 -1.42
CA GLU A 174 -43.88 59.91 -0.85
C GLU A 174 -44.86 60.68 -1.78
N ASN A 175 -46.04 61.04 -1.26
CA ASN A 175 -47.18 61.60 -2.00
C ASN A 175 -46.98 63.01 -2.62
N SER A 176 -45.75 63.51 -2.71
CA SER A 176 -45.44 64.90 -3.10
C SER A 176 -44.52 65.03 -4.31
N LEU A 177 -44.53 64.07 -5.22
CA LEU A 177 -43.68 64.06 -6.42
C LEU A 177 -44.44 64.51 -7.67
N SER A 178 -43.77 65.31 -8.52
CA SER A 178 -44.25 65.60 -9.88
C SER A 178 -44.06 64.36 -10.78
N ASP A 179 -44.97 64.14 -11.73
CA ASP A 179 -44.93 63.01 -12.69
C ASP A 179 -43.55 62.81 -13.35
N LYS A 180 -42.85 63.91 -13.65
CA LYS A 180 -41.49 63.87 -14.24
C LYS A 180 -40.44 63.33 -13.26
N GLN A 181 -40.52 63.71 -11.98
CA GLN A 181 -39.60 63.25 -10.93
C GLN A 181 -39.84 61.77 -10.61
N GLN A 182 -41.10 61.34 -10.64
CA GLN A 182 -41.47 59.95 -10.41
C GLN A 182 -40.97 59.05 -11.55
N ALA A 183 -41.10 59.48 -12.81
CA ALA A 183 -40.56 58.76 -13.96
C ALA A 183 -39.03 58.60 -13.90
N GLU A 184 -38.30 59.61 -13.42
CA GLU A 184 -36.84 59.54 -13.25
C GLU A 184 -36.41 58.60 -12.11
N LEU A 185 -37.13 58.57 -10.99
CA LEU A 185 -36.84 57.63 -9.90
C LEU A 185 -37.11 56.19 -10.30
N ILE A 186 -38.18 55.95 -11.06
CA ILE A 186 -38.54 54.62 -11.57
C ILE A 186 -37.47 54.11 -12.55
N SER A 187 -36.96 54.96 -13.45
CA SER A 187 -35.91 54.55 -14.39
C SER A 187 -34.58 54.23 -13.70
N ARG A 188 -34.21 54.98 -12.65
CA ARG A 188 -33.04 54.69 -11.80
C ARG A 188 -33.20 53.39 -11.01
N LEU A 189 -34.41 53.11 -10.51
CA LEU A 189 -34.71 51.86 -9.82
C LEU A 189 -34.60 50.67 -10.78
N GLN A 190 -35.18 50.77 -11.97
CA GLN A 190 -35.05 49.75 -13.03
C GLN A 190 -33.59 49.49 -13.38
N SER A 191 -32.79 50.53 -13.62
CA SER A 191 -31.35 50.38 -13.90
C SER A 191 -30.58 49.72 -12.75
N THR A 192 -30.96 49.95 -11.49
CA THR A 192 -30.33 49.29 -10.33
C THR A 192 -30.72 47.82 -10.23
N LEU A 193 -31.95 47.48 -10.63
CA LEU A 193 -32.47 46.11 -10.64
C LEU A 193 -31.92 45.31 -11.83
N ASP A 194 -31.68 45.94 -12.99
CA ASP A 194 -31.09 45.29 -14.18
C ASP A 194 -29.65 44.82 -13.93
N ASP A 195 -28.93 45.46 -13.00
CA ASP A 195 -27.59 45.04 -12.57
C ASP A 195 -27.62 43.73 -11.76
N PHE A 196 -28.79 43.32 -11.25
CA PHE A 196 -29.00 42.00 -10.66
C PHE A 196 -29.38 41.00 -11.75
N LYS A 197 -28.43 40.13 -12.12
CA LYS A 197 -28.68 38.96 -12.97
C LYS A 197 -29.57 37.96 -12.22
N THR A 198 -30.88 38.06 -12.42
CA THR A 198 -31.90 37.20 -11.79
C THR A 198 -32.37 36.08 -12.69
N GLU A 199 -32.15 36.21 -14.00
CA GLU A 199 -32.37 35.14 -14.96
C GLU A 199 -31.12 34.26 -15.02
N VAL A 200 -31.32 32.95 -14.84
CA VAL A 200 -30.38 31.98 -15.38
C VAL A 200 -30.57 32.10 -16.88
N GLU A 201 -29.72 32.88 -17.55
CA GLU A 201 -29.68 32.87 -19.01
C GLU A 201 -29.60 31.41 -19.42
N SER A 202 -30.71 30.89 -19.97
CA SER A 202 -30.78 29.57 -20.53
C SER A 202 -30.02 29.59 -21.85
N ALA A 203 -28.73 29.90 -21.77
CA ALA A 203 -27.80 29.54 -22.81
C ALA A 203 -28.09 28.05 -23.06
N PRO A 204 -28.47 27.67 -24.30
CA PRO A 204 -28.57 26.27 -24.64
C PRO A 204 -27.27 25.61 -24.16
N PRO A 205 -27.32 24.46 -23.47
CA PRO A 205 -26.11 23.77 -23.07
C PRO A 205 -25.21 23.72 -24.31
N PRO A 206 -23.94 24.16 -24.21
CA PRO A 206 -23.06 24.24 -25.37
C PRO A 206 -23.13 22.90 -26.08
N ALA A 207 -23.48 22.93 -27.38
CA ALA A 207 -23.65 21.71 -28.17
C ALA A 207 -22.49 20.77 -27.88
N PRO A 208 -22.74 19.48 -27.60
CA PRO A 208 -21.68 18.55 -27.22
C PRO A 208 -20.62 18.60 -28.30
N LYS A 209 -19.46 19.18 -27.99
CA LYS A 209 -18.32 19.17 -28.90
C LYS A 209 -18.06 17.70 -29.20
N LYS A 210 -18.24 17.28 -30.46
CA LYS A 210 -17.79 15.97 -30.93
C LYS A 210 -16.27 15.92 -30.73
N GLN A 211 -15.87 15.43 -29.56
CA GLN A 211 -14.48 15.14 -29.24
C GLN A 211 -14.11 13.88 -30.03
N THR A 212 -13.72 14.05 -31.28
CA THR A 212 -12.98 13.02 -32.01
C THR A 212 -11.53 13.09 -31.57
N ALA A 213 -11.19 12.27 -30.58
CA ALA A 213 -9.86 11.72 -30.46
C ALA A 213 -10.01 10.21 -30.31
N PRO A 214 -9.25 9.38 -31.06
CA PRO A 214 -9.14 7.98 -30.71
C PRO A 214 -8.60 7.94 -29.30
N LYS A 215 -9.46 7.55 -28.37
CA LYS A 215 -9.14 7.38 -26.96
C LYS A 215 -8.08 6.28 -26.93
N GLN A 216 -6.81 6.65 -26.86
CA GLN A 216 -5.77 5.66 -26.60
C GLN A 216 -6.09 5.06 -25.24
N THR A 217 -6.58 3.82 -25.25
CA THR A 217 -6.80 2.99 -24.09
C THR A 217 -5.44 2.59 -23.56
N GLY A 218 -4.75 3.55 -22.93
CA GLY A 218 -3.55 3.27 -22.15
C GLY A 218 -3.94 2.53 -20.87
N PHE A 219 -3.05 1.64 -20.41
CA PHE A 219 -3.14 1.03 -19.10
C PHE A 219 -3.30 2.11 -18.03
N THR A 220 -4.27 1.94 -17.13
CA THR A 220 -4.43 2.88 -16.03
C THR A 220 -3.33 2.63 -15.00
N LEU A 221 -2.81 3.70 -14.39
CA LEU A 221 -1.81 3.59 -13.31
C LEU A 221 -2.35 2.74 -12.14
N VAL A 222 -3.67 2.76 -11.94
CA VAL A 222 -4.37 1.93 -10.95
C VAL A 222 -4.30 0.44 -11.31
N GLU A 223 -4.49 0.09 -12.58
CA GLU A 223 -4.43 -1.30 -13.04
C GLU A 223 -3.02 -1.87 -12.87
N LEU A 224 -1.99 -1.09 -13.20
CA LEU A 224 -0.61 -1.47 -12.95
C LEU A 224 -0.32 -1.64 -11.45
N LEU A 225 -0.86 -0.75 -10.59
CA LEU A 225 -0.66 -0.81 -9.14
C LEU A 225 -1.29 -2.06 -8.52
N VAL A 226 -2.49 -2.45 -8.98
CA VAL A 226 -3.14 -3.70 -8.54
C VAL A 226 -2.32 -4.92 -8.97
N VAL A 227 -1.84 -4.94 -10.22
CA VAL A 227 -1.03 -6.06 -10.73
C VAL A 227 0.26 -6.21 -9.91
N VAL A 228 1.00 -5.13 -9.68
CA VAL A 228 2.24 -5.17 -8.88
C VAL A 228 1.96 -5.65 -7.45
N THR A 229 0.84 -5.22 -6.86
CA THR A 229 0.43 -5.66 -5.52
C THR A 229 0.10 -7.15 -5.46
N VAL A 230 -0.59 -7.69 -6.47
CA VAL A 230 -0.89 -9.13 -6.51
C VAL A 230 0.40 -9.94 -6.70
N VAL A 231 1.28 -9.50 -7.60
CA VAL A 231 2.56 -10.16 -7.85
C VAL A 231 3.45 -10.15 -6.60
N SER A 232 3.48 -9.05 -5.83
CA SER A 232 4.30 -8.97 -4.61
C SER A 232 3.82 -9.93 -3.51
N VAL A 233 2.50 -10.06 -3.31
CA VAL A 233 1.94 -11.02 -2.35
C VAL A 233 2.23 -12.46 -2.77
N LEU A 234 2.06 -12.79 -4.05
CA LEU A 234 2.38 -14.13 -4.57
C LEU A 234 3.88 -14.45 -4.43
N ALA A 235 4.74 -13.47 -4.72
CA ALA A 235 6.18 -13.63 -4.59
C ALA A 235 6.59 -13.90 -3.14
N MET A 236 6.03 -13.19 -2.16
CA MET A 236 6.35 -13.39 -0.73
C MET A 236 6.05 -14.82 -0.27
N ILE A 237 4.92 -15.40 -0.68
CA ILE A 237 4.54 -16.77 -0.31
C ILE A 237 5.42 -17.79 -1.02
N ALA A 238 5.77 -17.55 -2.29
CA ALA A 238 6.52 -18.50 -3.10
C ALA A 238 8.03 -18.52 -2.79
N LEU A 239 8.60 -17.37 -2.42
CA LEU A 239 10.05 -17.19 -2.26
C LEU A 239 10.71 -18.19 -1.28
N PRO A 240 10.22 -18.41 -0.04
CA PRO A 240 10.89 -19.34 0.88
C PRO A 240 10.88 -20.78 0.35
N SER A 241 9.83 -21.19 -0.35
CA SER A 241 9.77 -22.51 -0.99
C SER A 241 10.76 -22.62 -2.14
N TYR A 242 10.88 -21.57 -2.96
CA TYR A 242 11.83 -21.51 -4.08
C TYR A 242 13.29 -21.57 -3.60
N LEU A 243 13.63 -20.81 -2.54
CA LEU A 243 14.97 -20.84 -1.94
C LEU A 243 15.31 -22.25 -1.41
N ASN A 244 14.37 -22.90 -0.73
CA ASN A 244 14.58 -24.28 -0.25
C ASN A 244 14.77 -25.28 -1.41
N TYR A 245 14.03 -25.12 -2.51
CA TYR A 245 14.18 -25.96 -3.70
C TYR A 245 15.55 -25.78 -4.36
N HIS A 246 15.99 -24.52 -4.50
CA HIS A 246 17.31 -24.20 -5.04
C HIS A 246 18.44 -24.80 -4.19
N THR A 247 18.34 -24.72 -2.87
CA THR A 247 19.30 -25.35 -1.96
C THR A 247 19.32 -26.88 -2.10
N ARG A 248 18.16 -27.53 -2.22
CA ARG A 248 18.10 -28.99 -2.48
C ARG A 248 18.70 -29.39 -3.83
N ALA A 249 18.53 -28.57 -4.86
CA ALA A 249 19.15 -28.81 -6.17
C ALA A 249 20.68 -28.82 -6.07
N LYS A 250 21.26 -27.86 -5.34
CA LYS A 250 22.71 -27.82 -5.05
C LYS A 250 23.19 -29.01 -4.23
N VAL A 251 22.41 -29.44 -3.24
CA VAL A 251 22.71 -30.67 -2.47
C VAL A 251 22.66 -31.92 -3.37
N SER A 252 21.77 -31.95 -4.37
CA SER A 252 21.71 -33.03 -5.35
C SER A 252 22.96 -33.10 -6.23
N GLU A 253 23.60 -31.97 -6.52
CA GLU A 253 24.88 -31.93 -7.23
C GLU A 253 25.99 -32.54 -6.38
N ALA A 254 26.03 -32.25 -5.07
CA ALA A 254 26.95 -32.87 -4.13
C ALA A 254 26.76 -34.41 -4.05
N LEU A 255 25.53 -34.93 -4.23
CA LEU A 255 25.31 -36.37 -4.37
C LEU A 255 25.95 -36.96 -5.63
N GLY A 256 25.95 -36.22 -6.74
CA GLY A 256 26.64 -36.63 -7.97
C GLY A 256 28.14 -36.80 -7.74
N VAL A 257 28.74 -35.83 -7.05
CA VAL A 257 30.15 -35.88 -6.61
C VAL A 257 30.39 -37.05 -5.65
N ALA A 258 29.50 -37.27 -4.68
CA ALA A 258 29.56 -38.40 -3.76
C ALA A 258 29.61 -39.75 -4.51
N GLY A 259 28.86 -39.89 -5.61
CA GLY A 259 28.87 -41.09 -6.45
C GLY A 259 30.24 -41.37 -7.08
N GLN A 260 31.00 -40.34 -7.45
CA GLN A 260 32.35 -40.48 -8.00
C GLN A 260 33.35 -40.89 -6.90
N ILE A 261 33.26 -40.27 -5.72
CA ILE A 261 34.10 -40.58 -4.56
C ILE A 261 33.89 -42.02 -4.09
N LYS A 262 32.63 -42.48 -4.01
CA LYS A 262 32.30 -43.86 -3.65
C LYS A 262 32.98 -44.87 -4.56
N LYS A 263 33.06 -44.60 -5.87
CA LYS A 263 33.74 -45.46 -6.84
C LYS A 263 35.25 -45.46 -6.62
N ALA A 264 35.86 -44.29 -6.46
CA ALA A 264 37.29 -44.17 -6.22
C ALA A 264 37.71 -44.92 -4.94
N ILE A 265 37.01 -44.69 -3.83
CA ILE A 265 37.24 -45.42 -2.57
C ILE A 265 37.06 -46.93 -2.76
N ALA A 266 36.04 -47.34 -3.53
CA ALA A 266 35.81 -48.75 -3.79
C ALA A 266 36.93 -49.40 -4.60
N GLU A 267 37.44 -48.72 -5.62
CA GLU A 267 38.58 -49.19 -6.41
C GLU A 267 39.86 -49.28 -5.56
N THR A 268 40.10 -48.31 -4.67
CA THR A 268 41.22 -48.37 -3.71
C THR A 268 41.09 -49.55 -2.77
N TYR A 269 39.89 -49.78 -2.20
CA TYR A 269 39.68 -50.91 -1.30
C TYR A 269 39.86 -52.25 -2.03
N LEU A 270 39.34 -52.39 -3.24
CA LEU A 270 39.48 -53.63 -4.02
C LEU A 270 40.92 -53.91 -4.46
N SER A 271 41.75 -52.88 -4.62
CA SER A 271 43.15 -53.03 -5.06
C SER A 271 44.12 -53.24 -3.89
N LEU A 272 43.90 -52.57 -2.76
CA LEU A 272 44.79 -52.60 -1.60
C LEU A 272 44.29 -53.49 -0.46
N ASN A 273 43.04 -53.97 -0.53
CA ASN A 273 42.34 -54.69 0.53
C ASN A 273 42.35 -53.92 1.87
N ASP A 274 42.37 -52.59 1.80
CA ASP A 274 42.33 -51.69 2.95
C ASP A 274 41.60 -50.39 2.59
N TRP A 275 40.96 -49.75 3.56
CA TRP A 275 40.30 -48.47 3.37
C TRP A 275 41.33 -47.33 3.21
N PRO A 276 41.09 -46.37 2.30
CA PRO A 276 41.97 -45.22 2.16
C PRO A 276 42.00 -44.38 3.44
N ALA A 277 43.19 -44.20 4.00
CA ALA A 277 43.37 -43.41 5.23
C ALA A 277 43.11 -41.90 5.04
N ASN A 278 43.23 -41.41 3.81
CA ASN A 278 43.02 -40.00 3.46
C ASN A 278 42.60 -39.84 1.99
N THR A 279 42.26 -38.62 1.59
CA THR A 279 41.79 -38.29 0.23
C THR A 279 42.82 -38.62 -0.86
N ALA A 280 44.12 -38.46 -0.57
CA ALA A 280 45.18 -38.78 -1.53
C ALA A 280 45.33 -40.29 -1.72
N ASN A 281 45.22 -41.08 -0.65
CA ASN A 281 45.23 -42.54 -0.72
C ASN A 281 44.02 -43.09 -1.49
N ALA A 282 42.89 -42.37 -1.50
CA ALA A 282 41.72 -42.69 -2.32
C ALA A 282 41.88 -42.33 -3.81
N GLY A 283 43.04 -41.81 -4.24
CA GLY A 283 43.29 -41.39 -5.62
C GLY A 283 42.49 -40.15 -6.03
N LEU A 284 41.97 -39.38 -5.05
CA LEU A 284 41.20 -38.17 -5.30
C LEU A 284 42.12 -36.94 -5.26
N PRO A 285 41.88 -35.92 -6.12
CA PRO A 285 42.67 -34.70 -6.11
C PRO A 285 42.56 -33.98 -4.76
N ALA A 286 43.67 -33.43 -4.27
CA ALA A 286 43.70 -32.70 -3.00
C ALA A 286 43.02 -31.31 -3.14
N ILE A 287 41.84 -31.19 -2.52
CA ILE A 287 41.08 -29.98 -2.13
C ILE A 287 40.81 -28.93 -3.21
N GLY A 288 39.51 -28.73 -3.49
CA GLY A 288 38.98 -27.46 -4.00
C GLY A 288 38.66 -27.42 -5.50
N ALA A 289 37.65 -28.20 -5.93
CA ALA A 289 36.74 -27.92 -7.06
C ALA A 289 36.23 -29.24 -7.67
N HIS A 290 35.41 -29.99 -6.93
CA HIS A 290 34.60 -30.99 -7.64
C HIS A 290 33.48 -30.29 -8.41
N THR A 291 32.89 -29.24 -7.83
CA THR A 291 31.94 -28.34 -8.49
C THR A 291 31.88 -26.97 -7.78
N GLN A 292 31.01 -26.07 -8.27
CA GLN A 292 30.80 -24.73 -7.71
C GLN A 292 30.22 -24.73 -6.27
N TYR A 293 29.61 -25.83 -5.80
CA TYR A 293 28.90 -25.88 -4.52
C TYR A 293 29.50 -26.86 -3.50
N VAL A 294 30.54 -27.61 -3.89
CA VAL A 294 31.27 -28.53 -3.02
C VAL A 294 32.61 -27.90 -2.65
N GLN A 295 32.74 -27.53 -1.38
CA GLN A 295 33.92 -26.85 -0.85
C GLN A 295 35.12 -27.78 -0.73
N SER A 296 34.90 -28.93 -0.10
CA SER A 296 35.94 -29.89 0.19
C SER A 296 35.37 -31.29 0.37
N VAL A 297 36.24 -32.26 0.18
CA VAL A 297 35.98 -33.67 0.39
C VAL A 297 37.11 -34.19 1.25
N THR A 298 36.78 -34.77 2.40
CA THR A 298 37.73 -35.47 3.26
C THR A 298 37.39 -36.94 3.29
N VAL A 299 38.40 -37.79 3.16
CA VAL A 299 38.27 -39.24 3.33
C VAL A 299 39.05 -39.63 4.57
N GLU A 300 38.50 -40.51 5.38
CA GLU A 300 39.07 -40.97 6.64
C GLU A 300 38.80 -42.47 6.77
N LYS A 301 39.81 -43.24 7.18
CA LYS A 301 39.62 -44.61 7.63
C LYS A 301 39.13 -44.57 9.08
N ILE A 302 38.01 -45.25 9.38
CA ILE A 302 37.49 -45.36 10.75
C ILE A 302 38.13 -46.57 11.42
N ASP A 303 38.00 -47.74 10.81
CA ASP A 303 38.59 -49.01 11.26
C ASP A 303 38.88 -49.90 10.05
N ASP A 304 39.23 -51.17 10.27
CA ASP A 304 39.57 -52.11 9.21
C ASP A 304 38.34 -52.60 8.40
N GLU A 305 37.11 -52.40 8.91
CA GLU A 305 35.85 -52.80 8.27
C GLU A 305 35.08 -51.62 7.65
N HIS A 306 35.36 -50.39 8.09
CA HIS A 306 34.59 -49.18 7.77
C HIS A 306 35.47 -48.03 7.29
N GLY A 307 35.04 -47.41 6.19
CA GLY A 307 35.59 -46.16 5.67
C GLY A 307 34.57 -45.03 5.72
N LYS A 308 35.03 -43.79 5.79
CA LYS A 308 34.19 -42.60 5.82
C LYS A 308 34.68 -41.56 4.83
N PHE A 309 33.73 -40.84 4.23
CA PHE A 309 34.05 -39.57 3.59
C PHE A 309 33.02 -38.51 3.92
N THR A 310 33.50 -37.27 4.03
CA THR A 310 32.72 -36.09 4.35
C THR A 310 32.79 -35.11 3.19
N ILE A 311 31.63 -34.60 2.77
CA ILE A 311 31.52 -33.54 1.78
C ILE A 311 31.10 -32.27 2.52
N ALA A 312 31.94 -31.24 2.47
CA ALA A 312 31.59 -29.90 2.94
C ALA A 312 30.97 -29.07 1.80
N LEU A 313 29.87 -28.39 2.09
CA LEU A 313 29.14 -27.56 1.14
C LEU A 313 29.54 -26.10 1.29
N ASP A 314 29.72 -25.43 0.15
CA ASP A 314 29.87 -23.97 0.08
C ASP A 314 28.68 -23.41 -0.70
N ILE A 315 27.60 -23.16 0.04
CA ILE A 315 26.34 -22.67 -0.49
C ILE A 315 25.87 -21.57 0.44
N ASN A 316 25.47 -20.41 -0.10
CA ASN A 316 24.83 -19.35 0.68
C ASN A 316 23.73 -19.92 1.61
N GLY A 317 23.93 -19.79 2.92
CA GLY A 317 23.04 -20.32 3.96
C GLY A 317 23.37 -21.74 4.49
N LEU A 318 24.36 -22.43 3.92
CA LEU A 318 24.86 -23.75 4.35
C LEU A 318 26.40 -23.84 4.36
N GLU A 319 27.11 -22.71 4.45
CA GLU A 319 28.58 -22.69 4.53
C GLU A 319 29.07 -23.57 5.70
N GLY A 320 29.98 -24.50 5.39
CA GLY A 320 30.53 -25.43 6.38
C GLY A 320 29.57 -26.56 6.80
N LYS A 321 28.40 -26.67 6.18
CA LYS A 321 27.49 -27.80 6.41
C LYS A 321 27.99 -29.03 5.67
N THR A 322 27.87 -30.19 6.32
CA THR A 322 28.47 -31.42 5.82
C THR A 322 27.43 -32.51 5.56
N LEU A 323 27.70 -33.31 4.53
CA LEU A 323 27.11 -34.62 4.32
C LEU A 323 28.19 -35.67 4.59
N VAL A 324 27.87 -36.68 5.40
CA VAL A 324 28.80 -37.75 5.75
C VAL A 324 28.28 -39.08 5.23
N PHE A 325 29.15 -39.83 4.57
CA PHE A 325 28.90 -41.16 4.08
C PHE A 325 29.84 -42.14 4.74
N THR A 326 29.29 -43.25 5.22
CA THR A 326 30.04 -44.36 5.81
C THR A 326 29.86 -45.59 4.93
N GLY A 327 30.98 -46.19 4.55
CA GLY A 327 31.05 -47.41 3.76
C GLY A 327 31.37 -48.62 4.63
N LYS A 328 30.73 -49.76 4.38
CA LYS A 328 31.10 -51.06 4.95
C LYS A 328 31.21 -52.09 3.84
N VAL A 329 32.18 -53.00 3.94
CA VAL A 329 32.27 -54.14 3.01
C VAL A 329 31.31 -55.25 3.43
N LYS A 330 30.51 -55.72 2.48
CA LYS A 330 29.58 -56.85 2.64
C LYS A 330 30.36 -58.16 2.56
N ALA A 331 29.79 -59.21 3.14
CA ALA A 331 30.36 -60.56 3.10
C ALA A 331 30.58 -61.11 1.66
N ASN A 332 29.91 -60.54 0.66
CA ASN A 332 30.07 -60.91 -0.76
C ASN A 332 31.10 -60.06 -1.52
N GLY A 333 31.88 -59.21 -0.83
CA GLY A 333 32.86 -58.31 -1.44
C GLY A 333 32.29 -57.03 -2.05
N GLY A 334 30.97 -56.82 -2.01
CA GLY A 334 30.36 -55.54 -2.38
C GLY A 334 30.47 -54.50 -1.27
N MET A 335 30.31 -53.20 -1.58
CA MET A 335 30.28 -52.13 -0.58
C MET A 335 28.86 -51.62 -0.33
N ASP A 336 28.49 -51.52 0.94
CA ASP A 336 27.30 -50.79 1.38
C ASP A 336 27.68 -49.36 1.76
N TRP A 337 26.83 -48.40 1.42
CA TRP A 337 27.05 -46.99 1.72
C TRP A 337 25.84 -46.38 2.41
N VAL A 338 26.03 -45.92 3.63
CA VAL A 338 25.02 -45.23 4.42
C VAL A 338 25.32 -43.74 4.41
N CYS A 339 24.33 -42.91 4.07
CA CYS A 339 24.42 -41.45 4.21
C CYS A 339 23.77 -41.07 5.56
N ASN A 340 24.57 -40.66 6.54
CA ASN A 340 24.14 -40.73 7.93
C ASN A 340 23.53 -39.42 8.47
N GLY A 341 22.42 -39.59 9.19
CA GLY A 341 21.69 -38.55 9.94
C GLY A 341 21.37 -38.85 11.42
N SER A 342 21.41 -40.12 11.87
CA SER A 342 21.50 -40.67 13.26
C SER A 342 21.08 -42.17 13.21
N LEU A 343 21.52 -43.14 14.02
CA LEU A 343 22.16 -43.23 15.35
C LEU A 343 23.39 -44.18 15.30
N GLY A 344 24.46 -43.85 16.03
CA GLY A 344 25.46 -44.84 16.49
C GLY A 344 26.93 -44.63 16.08
N ASP A 345 27.20 -44.10 14.88
CA ASP A 345 28.54 -44.25 14.28
C ASP A 345 29.15 -42.95 13.73
N HIS A 346 30.48 -42.88 13.79
CA HIS A 346 31.33 -41.69 13.96
C HIS A 346 31.41 -40.69 12.79
N ASP A 347 30.34 -39.92 12.61
CA ASP A 347 30.29 -38.44 12.58
C ASP A 347 29.10 -38.01 11.75
N LYS A 348 28.14 -37.33 12.39
CA LYS A 348 26.89 -36.94 11.74
C LYS A 348 27.14 -35.73 10.85
N GLY A 349 26.63 -35.78 9.62
CA GLY A 349 26.56 -34.59 8.78
C GLY A 349 25.77 -33.48 9.48
N THR A 350 26.21 -32.23 9.34
CA THR A 350 25.59 -31.07 10.01
C THR A 350 24.44 -30.43 9.21
N LEU A 351 24.12 -30.99 8.04
CA LEU A 351 23.07 -30.53 7.14
C LEU A 351 21.66 -30.78 7.73
N GLU A 352 20.81 -29.75 7.73
CA GLU A 352 19.44 -29.86 8.24
C GLU A 352 18.60 -30.86 7.43
N GLU A 353 17.75 -31.62 8.14
CA GLU A 353 16.92 -32.69 7.55
C GLU A 353 16.05 -32.23 6.37
N LYS A 354 15.54 -30.99 6.43
CA LYS A 354 14.73 -30.40 5.35
C LYS A 354 15.49 -30.27 4.03
N PHE A 355 16.81 -30.22 4.05
CA PHE A 355 17.67 -30.16 2.86
C PHE A 355 18.29 -31.50 2.50
N ARG A 356 18.25 -32.49 3.42
CA ARG A 356 18.74 -33.84 3.16
C ARG A 356 17.89 -34.54 2.08
N PRO A 357 18.52 -35.16 1.07
CA PRO A 357 17.85 -36.06 0.12
C PRO A 357 17.29 -37.29 0.82
N PRO A 358 16.30 -38.00 0.24
CA PRO A 358 15.69 -39.18 0.86
C PRO A 358 16.68 -40.28 1.27
N ILE A 359 17.77 -40.48 0.51
CA ILE A 359 18.82 -41.46 0.81
C ILE A 359 19.67 -41.10 2.05
N CYS A 360 19.56 -39.87 2.53
CA CYS A 360 20.33 -39.31 3.65
C CYS A 360 19.43 -38.92 4.84
N ARG A 361 18.19 -39.42 4.89
CA ARG A 361 17.24 -39.12 5.97
C ARG A 361 17.10 -40.27 6.93
#